data_AF-A0A075FS23-F1
#
_entry.id   AF-A0A075FS23-F1
#
_cell.length_a   1.000
_cell.length_b   1.000
_cell.length_c   1.000
_cell.angle_alpha   90.00
_cell.angle_beta   90.00
_cell.angle_gamma   90.00
#
_symmetry.space_group_name_H-M   'P 1'
#
loop_
_entity.id
_entity.type
_entity.pdbx_description
1 polymer ?
#
loop_
_entity_poly.entity_id
_entity_poly.type
_entity_poly.pdbx_seq_one_letter_code
_entity_poly.pdbx_strand_id
1 'polypeptide(L)' 'MNHSGYCMKCKTYGTVRAPELVQMSNGRVRVSGNCSRRGCDGRISKIVA' A
#
# COMPACT_ATOMS: atom_id res chain seq x y z
N MET A 1 6.35 -11.89 0.40
CA MET A 1 6.82 -10.59 0.97
C MET A 1 5.61 -9.85 1.52
N ASN A 2 5.62 -9.50 2.80
CA ASN A 2 4.54 -8.70 3.41
C ASN A 2 4.90 -7.22 3.27
N HIS A 3 4.19 -6.49 2.41
CA HIS A 3 4.33 -5.04 2.30
C HIS A 3 3.44 -4.37 3.34
N SER A 4 3.99 -3.40 4.08
CA SER A 4 3.23 -2.56 5.02
C SER A 4 3.35 -1.09 4.64
N GLY A 5 2.28 -0.34 4.90
CA GLY A 5 2.25 1.10 4.66
C GLY A 5 1.18 1.79 5.48
N TYR A 6 1.22 3.12 5.50
CA TYR A 6 0.25 3.92 6.23
C TYR A 6 -1.07 3.98 5.46
N CYS A 7 -2.17 3.57 6.10
CA CYS A 7 -3.50 3.69 5.54
C CYS A 7 -4.12 5.03 5.95
N MET A 8 -4.43 5.87 4.97
CA MET A 8 -5.02 7.20 5.21
C MET A 8 -6.44 7.17 5.78
N LYS A 9 -7.16 6.04 5.61
CA LYS A 9 -8.51 5.85 6.15
C LYS A 9 -8.49 5.36 7.61
N CYS A 10 -7.63 4.38 7.92
CA CYS A 10 -7.45 3.93 9.31
C CYS A 10 -6.58 4.85 10.16
N LYS A 11 -5.87 5.80 9.53
CA LYS A 11 -4.88 6.68 10.17
C LYS A 11 -3.79 5.91 10.95
N THR A 12 -3.43 4.73 10.45
CA THR A 12 -2.40 3.87 11.06
C THR A 12 -1.70 3.02 10.00
N TYR A 13 -0.59 2.37 10.38
CA TYR A 13 0.10 1.40 9.55
C TYR A 13 -0.68 0.08 9.48
N GLY A 14 -0.72 -0.51 8.28
CA GLY A 14 -1.32 -1.81 8.05
C GLY A 14 -0.63 -2.56 6.94
N THR A 15 -0.88 -3.86 6.87
CA THR A 15 -0.42 -4.70 5.77
C THR A 15 -1.20 -4.34 4.50
N VAL A 16 -0.49 -4.34 3.38
CA VAL A 16 -1.05 -4.19 2.05
C VAL A 16 -1.54 -5.56 1.58
N ARG A 17 -2.84 -5.70 1.39
CA ARG A 17 -3.51 -6.88 0.81
C ARG A 17 -3.50 -6.75 -0.71
N ALA A 18 -3.22 -7.89 -1.39
CA ALA A 18 -3.02 -7.95 -2.83
C ALA A 18 -2.02 -6.86 -3.31
N PRO A 19 -0.77 -6.87 -2.78
CA PRO A 19 0.21 -5.88 -3.15
C PRO A 19 0.63 -6.05 -4.61
N GLU A 20 0.58 -4.95 -5.36
CA GLU A 20 1.07 -4.84 -6.73
C GLU A 20 2.23 -3.85 -6.78
N LEU A 21 3.32 -4.23 -7.44
CA LEU A 21 4.40 -3.31 -7.75
C LEU A 21 4.04 -2.53 -9.02
N VAL A 22 4.10 -1.21 -8.92
CA VAL A 22 3.78 -0.28 -10.01
C VAL A 22 4.99 0.61 -10.23
N GLN A 23 5.53 0.58 -11.44
CA GLN A 23 6.54 1.53 -11.87
C GLN A 23 5.87 2.87 -12.17
N MET A 24 6.38 3.93 -11.55
CA MET A 24 5.89 5.30 -11.73
C MET A 24 6.62 5.95 -12.91
N SER A 25 6.02 7.01 -13.48
CA SER A 25 6.60 7.75 -14.61
C SER A 25 7.96 8.39 -14.31
N ASN A 26 8.29 8.62 -13.03
CA ASN A 26 9.59 9.12 -12.58
C ASN A 26 10.63 8.02 -12.32
N GLY A 27 10.37 6.78 -12.76
CA GLY A 27 11.27 5.64 -12.61
C GLY A 27 11.22 4.96 -11.23
N ARG A 28 10.56 5.55 -10.23
CA ARG A 28 10.43 4.95 -8.90
C ARG A 28 9.46 3.78 -8.92
N VAL A 29 9.63 2.85 -7.98
CA VAL A 29 8.72 1.72 -7.81
C VAL A 29 7.92 1.91 -6.53
N ARG A 30 6.60 1.81 -6.64
CA ARG A 30 5.71 1.78 -5.48
C ARG A 30 5.00 0.45 -5.37
N VAL A 31 4.74 0.01 -4.15
CA VAL A 31 3.72 -1.00 -3.88
C VAL A 31 2.36 -0.30 -3.72
N SER A 32 1.34 -0.82 -4.37
CA SER A 32 -0.05 -0.39 -4.20
C SER A 32 -0.93 -1.60 -3.90
N GLY A 33 -1.92 -1.42 -3.02
CA GLY A 33 -2.91 -2.45 -2.73
C GLY A 33 -3.88 -2.00 -1.65
N ASN A 34 -4.77 -2.88 -1.23
CA ASN A 34 -5.82 -2.53 -0.27
C ASN A 34 -5.34 -2.68 1.18
N CYS A 35 -5.92 -1.93 2.11
CA CYS A 35 -5.67 -2.14 3.52
C CYS A 35 -6.18 -3.52 3.96
N SER A 36 -5.37 -4.27 4.71
CA SER A 36 -5.77 -5.59 5.22
C SER A 36 -6.72 -5.53 6.41
N ARG A 37 -7.00 -4.34 6.97
CA ARG A 37 -7.83 -4.20 8.17
C ARG A 37 -9.30 -4.46 7.85
N ARG A 38 -9.96 -5.29 8.66
CA ARG A 38 -11.38 -5.63 8.50
C ARG A 38 -12.23 -4.36 8.52
N GLY A 39 -13.12 -4.23 7.52
CA GLY A 39 -13.98 -3.05 7.37
C GLY A 39 -13.31 -1.82 6.78
N CYS A 40 -12.05 -1.92 6.34
CA CYS A 40 -11.36 -0.87 5.61
C CYS A 40 -11.24 -1.23 4.13
N ASP A 41 -11.68 -0.32 3.27
CA ASP A 41 -11.53 -0.31 1.81
C ASP A 41 -10.41 0.66 1.36
N GLY A 42 -9.67 1.23 2.30
CA GLY A 42 -8.64 2.23 2.03
C GLY A 42 -7.48 1.65 1.24
N ARG A 43 -7.02 2.37 0.22
CA ARG A 43 -5.86 1.98 -0.58
C ARG A 43 -4.56 2.45 0.08
N ILE A 44 -3.57 1.57 0.13
CA ILE A 44 -2.21 1.86 0.58
C ILE A 44 -1.31 1.96 -0.66
N SER A 45 -0.47 3.00 -0.68
CA SER A 45 0.52 3.23 -1.73
C SER A 45 1.82 3.67 -1.07
N LYS A 46 2.88 2.85 -1.16
CA LYS A 46 4.18 3.12 -0.54
C LYS A 46 5.30 2.96 -1.56
N ILE A 47 6.19 3.94 -1.65
CA ILE A 47 7.39 3.85 -2.48
C ILE A 47 8.37 2.86 -1.83
N VAL A 48 8.94 1.96 -2.62
CA VAL A 48 9.88 0.91 -2.17
C VAL A 48 11.26 1.02 -2.83
N ALA A 49 11.42 1.92 -3.80
CA ALA A 49 12.68 2.32 -4.43
C ALA A 49 12.65 3.83 -4.78
#